data_AF-A0A0R3RDW1-F1
#
_entry.id   AF-A0A0R3RDW1-F1
#
_cell.length_a   1.000
_cell.length_b   1.000
_cell.length_c   1.000
_cell.angle_alpha   90.00
_cell.angle_beta   90.00
_cell.angle_gamma   90.00
#
_symmetry.space_group_name_H-M   'P 1'
#
loop_
_entity.id
_entity.type
_entity.pdbx_description
1 polymer ?
#
loop_
_entity_poly.entity_id
_entity_poly.type
_entity_poly.pdbx_seq_one_letter_code
_entity_poly.pdbx_strand_id
1 'polypeptide(L)'
;LADNMEPAAGPICINRLTLYSKAWRYFDPGLYSFFKTYIFIPICTPTFSIKRKIFGVIISYGFVLLWHGITYANITYEVVNFTYI
;
A
#
# COMPACT_ATOMS: atom_id res chain seq x y z
N LEU A 1 -3.61 27.37 -3.82
CA LEU A 1 -3.38 26.49 -2.65
C LEU A 1 -2.67 27.31 -1.60
N ALA A 2 -3.11 27.27 -0.34
CA ALA A 2 -2.66 28.18 0.72
C ALA A 2 -1.16 28.06 1.07
N ASP A 3 -0.53 26.99 0.61
CA ASP A 3 0.87 26.59 0.85
C ASP A 3 1.75 26.58 -0.42
N ASN A 4 1.21 26.98 -1.58
CA ASN A 4 1.90 26.92 -2.89
C ASN A 4 2.45 25.54 -3.29
N MET A 5 1.93 24.45 -2.72
CA MET A 5 2.33 23.10 -3.12
C MET A 5 1.37 22.57 -4.18
N GLU A 6 1.87 21.78 -5.15
CA GLU A 6 1.01 21.00 -6.04
C GLU A 6 0.68 19.64 -5.39
N PRO A 7 -0.60 19.37 -5.04
CA PRO A 7 -0.98 18.08 -4.50
C PRO A 7 -0.95 17.00 -5.57
N ALA A 8 -0.80 15.74 -5.14
CA ALA A 8 -0.99 14.60 -6.02
C ALA A 8 -2.40 14.62 -6.64
N ALA A 9 -2.53 14.04 -7.84
CA ALA A 9 -3.81 13.90 -8.52
C ALA A 9 -4.84 13.25 -7.58
N GLY A 10 -6.07 13.77 -7.62
CA GLY A 10 -7.16 13.29 -6.76
C GLY A 10 -7.49 11.80 -6.98
N PRO A 11 -8.18 11.18 -6.01
CA PRO A 11 -8.51 9.76 -6.07
C PRO A 11 -9.38 9.45 -7.30
N ILE A 12 -9.10 8.34 -7.97
CA ILE A 12 -9.98 7.83 -9.03
C ILE A 12 -11.20 7.14 -8.41
N CYS A 13 -12.30 7.03 -9.17
CA CYS A 13 -13.48 6.31 -8.72
C CYS A 13 -13.17 4.84 -8.45
N ILE A 14 -13.16 4.45 -7.17
CA ILE A 14 -12.87 3.07 -6.72
C ILE A 14 -13.88 2.08 -7.30
N ASN A 15 -15.14 2.48 -7.49
CA ASN A 15 -16.18 1.63 -8.06
C ASN A 15 -15.92 1.26 -9.55
N ARG A 16 -14.99 1.97 -10.21
CA ARG A 16 -14.55 1.69 -11.59
C ARG A 16 -13.29 0.83 -11.63
N LEU A 17 -12.69 0.49 -10.48
CA LEU A 17 -11.53 -0.38 -10.41
C LEU A 17 -11.95 -1.85 -10.45
N THR A 18 -11.57 -2.52 -11.53
CA THR A 18 -11.84 -3.96 -11.72
C THR A 18 -10.77 -4.86 -11.09
N LEU A 19 -9.64 -4.30 -10.64
CA LEU A 19 -8.56 -5.04 -9.97
C LEU A 19 -8.21 -4.42 -8.62
N TYR A 20 -8.20 -5.26 -7.59
CA TYR A 20 -7.86 -4.87 -6.23
C TYR A 20 -6.40 -4.44 -6.08
N SER A 21 -5.49 -5.03 -6.85
CA SER A 21 -4.08 -4.59 -6.94
C SER A 21 -3.93 -3.16 -7.45
N LYS A 22 -4.91 -2.64 -8.21
CA LYS A 22 -4.95 -1.21 -8.59
C LYS A 22 -5.54 -0.34 -7.48
N ALA A 23 -6.44 -0.87 -6.64
CA ALA A 23 -7.01 -0.13 -5.53
C ALA A 23 -5.93 0.41 -4.60
N TRP A 24 -4.96 -0.41 -4.22
CA TRP A 24 -3.84 0.04 -3.37
C TRP A 24 -2.96 1.13 -3.98
N ARG A 25 -2.88 1.23 -5.31
CA ARG A 25 -2.10 2.28 -5.98
C ARG A 25 -2.84 3.62 -6.01
N TYR A 26 -4.17 3.61 -6.02
CA TYR A 26 -4.98 4.81 -6.27
C TYR A 26 -5.89 5.23 -5.11
N PHE A 27 -6.09 4.36 -4.13
CA PHE A 27 -6.82 4.67 -2.90
C PHE A 27 -6.10 5.76 -2.12
N ASP A 28 -4.78 5.60 -1.95
CA ASP A 28 -3.90 6.62 -1.36
C ASP A 28 -2.55 6.64 -2.10
N PRO A 29 -2.37 7.56 -3.05
CA PRO A 29 -1.12 7.70 -3.80
C PRO A 29 0.08 8.09 -2.92
N GLY A 30 -0.15 8.84 -1.84
CA GLY A 30 0.90 9.29 -0.93
C GLY A 30 1.45 8.13 -0.12
N LEU A 31 0.55 7.35 0.49
CA LEU A 31 0.91 6.14 1.23
C LEU A 31 1.57 5.10 0.31
N TYR A 32 1.05 4.92 -0.91
CA TYR A 32 1.66 4.03 -1.90
C TYR A 32 3.10 4.47 -2.25
N SER A 33 3.32 5.77 -2.46
CA SER A 33 4.66 6.32 -2.74
C SER A 33 5.61 6.11 -1.56
N PHE A 34 5.13 6.30 -0.34
CA PHE A 34 5.88 6.04 0.89
C PHE A 34 6.30 4.56 0.98
N PHE A 35 5.37 3.62 0.84
CA PHE A 35 5.70 2.18 0.87
C PHE A 35 6.66 1.79 -0.24
N LYS A 36 6.45 2.28 -1.45
CA LYS A 36 7.34 1.97 -2.57
C LYS A 36 8.76 2.45 -2.29
N THR A 37 8.92 3.69 -1.84
CA THR A 37 10.22 4.36 -1.69
C THR A 37 10.98 3.88 -0.46
N TYR A 38 10.31 3.73 0.68
CA TYR A 38 10.96 3.48 1.97
C TYR A 38 10.92 2.03 2.43
N ILE A 39 9.98 1.21 1.94
CA ILE A 39 9.83 -0.19 2.37
C ILE A 39 10.18 -1.15 1.24
N PHE A 40 9.42 -1.08 0.14
CA PHE A 40 9.45 -2.10 -0.89
C PHE A 40 10.75 -2.10 -1.72
N ILE A 41 11.18 -0.94 -2.24
CA ILE A 41 12.41 -0.84 -3.05
C ILE A 41 13.66 -1.21 -2.22
N PRO A 42 13.85 -0.70 -1.00
CA PRO A 42 15.00 -1.08 -0.17
C PRO A 42 15.08 -2.58 0.13
N ILE A 43 13.93 -3.23 0.40
CA ILE A 43 13.87 -4.68 0.66
C ILE A 43 14.16 -5.49 -0.62
N CYS A 44 13.67 -5.05 -1.77
CA CYS A 44 13.80 -5.79 -3.02
C CYS A 44 15.19 -5.66 -3.66
N THR A 45 15.87 -4.53 -3.46
CA THR A 45 17.19 -4.26 -4.05
C THR A 45 18.27 -5.15 -3.42
N PRO A 46 19.22 -5.74 -4.18
CA PRO A 46 19.47 -5.55 -5.61
C PRO A 46 18.81 -6.59 -6.55
N THR A 47 18.34 -7.73 -6.07
CA THR A 47 17.97 -8.86 -6.93
C THR A 47 16.49 -8.93 -7.32
N PHE A 48 15.60 -8.18 -6.65
CA PHE A 48 14.15 -8.15 -6.89
C PHE A 48 13.51 -9.55 -6.98
N SER A 49 14.03 -10.51 -6.21
CA SER A 49 13.54 -11.89 -6.21
C SER A 49 12.11 -11.97 -5.67
N ILE A 50 11.35 -12.98 -6.11
CA ILE A 50 9.94 -13.19 -5.69
C ILE A 50 9.83 -13.24 -4.16
N LYS A 51 10.75 -13.92 -3.47
CA LYS A 51 10.77 -13.99 -2.01
C LYS A 51 10.87 -12.60 -1.37
N ARG A 52 11.74 -11.72 -1.90
CA ARG A 52 11.91 -10.35 -1.40
C ARG A 52 10.70 -9.47 -1.70
N LYS A 53 10.06 -9.66 -2.85
CA LYS A 53 8.81 -8.96 -3.19
C LYS A 53 7.69 -9.35 -2.23
N ILE A 54 7.48 -10.65 -2.00
CA ILE A 54 6.48 -11.14 -1.02
C ILE A 54 6.78 -10.58 0.36
N PHE A 55 8.05 -10.63 0.80
CA PHE A 55 8.44 -10.07 2.09
C PHE A 55 8.18 -8.56 2.17
N GLY A 56 8.50 -7.80 1.13
CA GLY A 56 8.21 -6.36 1.07
C GLY A 56 6.71 -6.04 1.15
N VAL A 57 5.86 -6.85 0.52
CA VAL A 57 4.40 -6.71 0.64
C VAL A 57 3.94 -7.01 2.06
N ILE A 58 4.41 -8.10 2.68
CA ILE A 58 4.06 -8.47 4.06
C ILE A 58 4.43 -7.35 5.04
N ILE A 59 5.62 -6.77 4.91
CA ILE A 59 6.05 -5.66 5.79
C ILE A 59 5.21 -4.41 5.55
N SER A 60 4.82 -4.12 4.31
CA SER A 60 3.98 -2.96 3.99
C SER A 60 2.59 -3.09 4.63
N TYR A 61 1.97 -4.27 4.56
CA TYR A 61 0.71 -4.55 5.24
C TYR A 61 0.87 -4.54 6.77
N GLY A 62 1.90 -5.18 7.31
CA GLY A 62 2.20 -5.14 8.74
C GLY A 62 2.35 -3.72 9.29
N PHE A 63 2.90 -2.79 8.51
CA PHE A 63 2.94 -1.36 8.87
C PHE A 63 1.54 -0.75 8.96
N VAL A 64 0.65 -1.02 8.00
CA VAL A 64 -0.74 -0.55 8.00
C VAL A 64 -1.49 -1.11 9.23
N LEU A 65 -1.30 -2.38 9.56
CA LEU A 65 -1.92 -3.00 10.74
C LEU A 65 -1.43 -2.34 12.04
N LEU A 66 -0.13 -2.08 12.14
CA LEU A 66 0.45 -1.39 13.30
C LEU A 66 -0.08 0.04 13.41
N TRP A 67 -0.22 0.75 12.27
CA TRP A 67 -0.74 2.11 12.22
C TRP A 67 -2.21 2.20 12.65
N HIS A 68 -3.06 1.30 12.17
CA HIS A 68 -4.48 1.26 12.55
C HIS A 68 -4.72 0.61 13.93
N GLY A 69 -3.72 -0.07 14.48
CA GLY A 69 -3.79 -0.82 15.72
C GLY A 69 -4.21 -2.28 15.50
N ILE A 70 -3.70 -3.16 16.36
CA ILE A 70 -3.93 -4.61 16.29
C ILE A 70 -5.26 -4.94 16.97
N THR A 71 -6.36 -4.68 16.26
CA THR A 71 -7.71 -5.09 16.65
C THR A 71 -8.19 -6.23 15.76
N TYR A 72 -9.13 -7.04 16.24
CA TYR A 72 -9.67 -8.15 15.45
C TYR A 72 -10.25 -7.67 14.11
N ALA A 73 -10.97 -6.55 14.12
CA ALA A 73 -11.53 -5.95 12.91
C ALA A 73 -10.46 -5.57 11.89
N ASN A 74 -9.38 -4.91 12.32
CA ASN A 74 -8.29 -4.50 11.44
C ASN A 74 -7.53 -5.70 10.89
N ILE A 75 -7.27 -6.72 11.72
CA ILE A 75 -6.61 -7.97 11.28
C ILE A 75 -7.47 -8.64 10.19
N THR A 76 -8.78 -8.78 10.41
CA THR A 76 -9.67 -9.39 9.41
C THR A 76 -9.65 -8.60 8.11
N TYR A 77 -9.73 -7.27 8.19
CA TYR A 77 -9.69 -6.40 7.00
C TYR A 77 -8.39 -6.57 6.21
N GLU A 78 -7.25 -6.59 6.89
CA GLU A 78 -5.93 -6.77 6.27
C GLU A 78 -5.76 -8.13 5.60
N VAL A 79 -6.17 -9.21 6.28
CA VAL A 79 -6.08 -10.58 5.73
C VAL A 79 -6.91 -10.72 4.48
N VAL A 80 -8.12 -10.15 4.48
CA VAL A 80 -8.98 -10.07 3.29
C VAL A 80 -8.23 -9.31 2.18
N ASN A 81 -7.74 -8.10 2.46
CA ASN A 81 -7.02 -7.28 1.48
C ASN A 81 -5.77 -7.97 0.89
N PHE A 82 -5.00 -8.69 1.72
CA PHE A 82 -3.82 -9.42 1.29
C PHE A 82 -4.16 -10.62 0.40
N THR A 83 -5.31 -11.25 0.62
CA THR A 83 -5.77 -12.40 -0.19
C THR A 83 -6.17 -11.98 -1.60
N TYR A 84 -6.67 -10.75 -1.78
CA TYR A 84 -7.14 -10.23 -3.07
C TYR A 84 -6.08 -9.48 -3.88
N ILE A 85 -4.82 -9.39 -3.40
CA ILE A 85 -3.72 -8.68 -4.10
C ILE A 85 -3.04 -9.56 -5.15
#